data_AF-A0A6I9NX72-F1
#
_entry.id   AF-A0A6I9NX72-F1
#
_cell.length_a   1.000
_cell.length_b   1.000
_cell.length_c   1.000
_cell.angle_alpha   90.00
_cell.angle_beta   90.00
_cell.angle_gamma   90.00
#
_symmetry.space_group_name_H-M   'P 1'
#
loop_
_entity.id
_entity.type
_entity.pdbx_description
1 polymer ?
#
loop_
_entity_poly.entity_id
_entity_poly.type
_entity_poly.pdbx_seq_one_letter_code
_entity_poly.pdbx_strand_id
1 'polypeptide(L)'
;MFLLKRGLLEHILFCIIDSGCTSRDVLQSYFDLLGELMKFNIDAFKRFNKYVNTPEKFQTFLTQINSSLVDSNMLVRCITLSLDRFESQTEDVKVVEVLSECCLLSYMAKVENRLAFLFRLVNIINVQTLTQ
;
A
#
# COMPACT_ATOMS: atom_id res chain seq x y z
N MET A 1 12.49 -0.66 -13.11
CA MET A 1 11.66 0.57 -13.20
C MET A 1 12.56 1.81 -13.09
N PHE A 2 12.51 2.76 -14.04
CA PHE A 2 13.32 4.00 -14.03
C PHE A 2 12.97 4.96 -12.88
N LEU A 3 11.69 5.03 -12.51
CA LEU A 3 11.19 5.96 -11.50
C LEU A 3 11.62 5.59 -10.07
N LEU A 4 11.70 4.30 -9.74
CA LEU A 4 12.25 3.83 -8.47
C LEU A 4 13.71 4.26 -8.27
N LYS A 5 14.50 4.31 -9.34
CA LYS A 5 15.91 4.75 -9.26
C LYS A 5 16.05 6.26 -8.95
N ARG A 6 14.97 7.04 -9.07
CA ARG A 6 14.95 8.50 -8.85
C ARG A 6 14.41 8.93 -7.49
N GLY A 7 14.14 7.98 -6.58
CA GLY A 7 13.64 8.29 -5.24
C GLY A 7 12.15 8.64 -5.19
N LEU A 8 11.39 8.37 -6.26
CA LEU A 8 9.99 8.75 -6.35
C LEU A 8 9.12 8.02 -5.31
N LEU A 9 9.40 6.75 -5.04
CA LEU A 9 8.67 5.97 -4.03
C LEU A 9 8.82 6.62 -2.64
N GLU A 10 10.06 6.94 -2.27
CA GLU A 10 10.40 7.55 -0.99
C GLU A 10 9.77 8.95 -0.86
N HIS A 11 9.74 9.73 -1.95
CA HIS A 11 9.08 11.03 -1.98
C HIS A 11 7.56 10.92 -1.79
N ILE A 12 6.91 9.95 -2.45
CA ILE A 12 5.47 9.71 -2.28
C ILE A 12 5.16 9.30 -0.84
N LEU A 13 5.97 8.42 -0.25
CA LEU A 13 5.80 8.02 1.15
C LEU A 13 5.98 9.19 2.11
N PHE A 14 6.94 10.08 1.85
CA PHE A 14 7.07 11.33 2.58
C PHE A 14 5.80 12.18 2.50
N CYS A 15 5.20 12.32 1.32
CA CYS A 15 3.96 13.08 1.16
C CYS A 15 2.76 12.45 1.87
N ILE A 16 2.68 11.11 1.91
CA ILE A 16 1.59 10.40 2.59
C ILE A 16 1.77 10.44 4.11
N ILE A 17 2.99 10.24 4.61
CA ILE A 17 3.27 9.96 6.03
C ILE A 17 3.70 11.22 6.78
N ASP A 18 4.59 12.03 6.20
CA ASP A 18 5.35 13.04 6.91
C ASP A 18 4.94 14.48 6.56
N SER A 19 4.38 14.73 5.37
CA SER A 19 4.09 16.10 4.92
C SER A 19 2.78 16.69 5.45
N GLY A 20 1.96 15.91 6.15
CA GLY A 20 0.64 16.34 6.63
C GLY A 20 -0.34 16.72 5.50
N CYS A 21 -0.21 16.10 4.32
CA CYS A 21 -1.10 16.39 3.19
C CYS A 21 -2.55 15.99 3.52
N THR A 22 -3.48 16.94 3.43
CA THR A 22 -4.91 16.73 3.70
C THR A 22 -5.79 16.84 2.45
N SER A 23 -5.22 17.21 1.30
CA SER A 23 -5.95 17.32 0.04
C SER A 23 -6.26 15.93 -0.51
N ARG A 24 -7.55 15.61 -0.65
CA ARG A 24 -8.03 14.30 -1.13
C ARG A 24 -7.52 13.96 -2.52
N ASP A 25 -7.68 14.85 -3.50
CA ASP A 25 -7.29 14.59 -4.90
C ASP A 25 -5.80 14.33 -5.05
N VAL A 26 -5.00 15.06 -4.27
CA VAL A 26 -3.54 14.91 -4.23
C VAL A 26 -3.18 13.57 -3.58
N LEU A 27 -3.82 13.22 -2.48
CA LEU A 27 -3.58 11.96 -1.77
C LEU A 27 -3.99 10.73 -2.60
N GLN A 28 -5.11 10.80 -3.33
CA GLN A 28 -5.52 9.77 -4.28
C GLN A 28 -4.44 9.54 -5.34
N SER A 29 -3.95 10.62 -5.95
CA SER A 29 -2.89 10.57 -6.96
C SER A 29 -1.61 9.93 -6.42
N TYR A 30 -1.26 10.19 -5.16
CA TYR A 30 -0.13 9.55 -4.48
C TYR A 30 -0.35 8.05 -4.24
N PHE A 31 -1.56 7.64 -3.84
CA PHE A 31 -1.87 6.22 -3.68
C PHE A 31 -1.84 5.47 -5.02
N ASP A 32 -2.41 6.05 -6.08
CA ASP A 32 -2.40 5.46 -7.42
C ASP A 32 -0.96 5.26 -7.93
N LEU A 33 -0.13 6.30 -7.81
CA LEU A 33 1.27 6.24 -8.22
C LEU A 33 2.09 5.27 -7.38
N LEU A 34 1.87 5.22 -6.06
CA LEU A 34 2.51 4.25 -5.19
C LEU A 34 2.12 2.82 -5.58
N GLY A 35 0.84 2.60 -5.88
CA GLY A 35 0.32 1.32 -6.38
C GLY A 35 1.03 0.88 -7.65
N GLU A 36 1.11 1.75 -8.66
CA GLU A 36 1.80 1.44 -9.92
C GLU A 36 3.30 1.16 -9.74
N LEU A 37 3.97 1.83 -8.80
CA LEU A 37 5.38 1.55 -8.51
C LEU A 37 5.59 0.22 -7.80
N MET A 38 4.67 -0.16 -6.90
CA MET A 38 4.80 -1.33 -6.03
C MET A 38 4.27 -2.62 -6.67
N LYS A 39 3.31 -2.53 -7.59
CA LYS A 39 2.64 -3.69 -8.17
C LYS A 39 3.61 -4.75 -8.68
N PHE A 40 3.58 -5.92 -8.05
CA PHE A 40 4.43 -7.09 -8.34
C PHE A 40 5.94 -6.81 -8.28
N ASN A 41 6.36 -5.74 -7.61
CA ASN A 41 7.74 -5.25 -7.66
C ASN A 41 8.43 -5.43 -6.30
N ILE A 42 9.17 -6.52 -6.16
CA ILE A 42 9.88 -6.89 -4.93
C ILE A 42 10.79 -5.76 -4.43
N ASP A 43 11.55 -5.12 -5.32
CA ASP A 43 12.47 -4.03 -4.95
C ASP A 43 11.72 -2.81 -4.39
N ALA A 44 10.52 -2.53 -4.89
CA ALA A 44 9.66 -1.47 -4.37
C ALA A 44 9.17 -1.79 -2.97
N PHE A 45 8.74 -3.04 -2.70
CA PHE A 45 8.35 -3.47 -1.37
C PHE A 45 9.51 -3.43 -0.36
N LYS A 46 10.73 -3.82 -0.77
CA LYS A 46 11.93 -3.69 0.07
C LYS A 46 12.21 -2.22 0.42
N ARG A 47 12.12 -1.31 -0.55
CA ARG A 47 12.32 0.14 -0.32
C ARG A 47 11.21 0.76 0.53
N PHE A 48 9.96 0.38 0.29
CA PHE A 48 8.83 0.73 1.13
C PHE A 48 9.12 0.35 2.58
N ASN A 49 9.48 -0.92 2.82
CA ASN A 49 9.75 -1.44 4.16
C ASN A 49 10.88 -0.67 4.86
N LYS A 50 11.93 -0.32 4.11
CA LYS A 50 13.03 0.50 4.61
C LYS A 50 12.58 1.91 5.01
N TYR A 51 11.60 2.49 4.32
CA TYR A 51 11.06 3.81 4.65
C TYR A 51 10.15 3.78 5.89
N VAL A 52 9.26 2.79 5.98
CA VAL A 52 8.30 2.62 7.09
C VAL A 52 8.86 1.78 8.24
N ASN A 53 10.17 1.91 8.49
CA ASN A 53 10.92 1.06 9.42
C ASN A 53 10.63 1.30 10.91
N THR A 54 9.67 2.15 11.26
CA THR A 54 9.22 2.35 12.64
C THR A 54 7.73 2.06 12.76
N PRO A 55 7.27 1.56 13.92
CA PRO A 55 5.84 1.32 14.17
C PRO A 55 4.98 2.55 13.91
N GLU A 56 5.46 3.74 14.27
CA GLU A 56 4.73 5.01 14.11
C GLU A 56 4.51 5.33 12.64
N LYS A 57 5.54 5.23 11.80
CA LYS A 57 5.40 5.46 10.35
C LYS A 57 4.46 4.46 9.70
N PHE A 58 4.56 3.19 10.09
CA PHE A 58 3.68 2.16 9.56
C PHE A 58 2.22 2.40 9.99
N GLN A 59 1.98 2.76 11.25
CA GLN A 59 0.63 3.10 11.71
C GLN A 59 0.08 4.34 11.01
N THR A 60 0.85 5.42 10.86
CA THR A 60 0.43 6.61 10.11
C THR A 60 0.05 6.24 8.68
N PHE A 61 0.86 5.42 7.99
CA PHE A 61 0.54 4.95 6.65
C PHE A 61 -0.79 4.17 6.60
N LEU A 62 -0.99 3.24 7.53
CA LEU A 62 -2.26 2.50 7.64
C LEU A 62 -3.43 3.44 7.95
N THR A 63 -3.26 4.44 8.81
CA THR A 63 -4.29 5.44 9.10
C THR A 63 -4.70 6.19 7.83
N GLN A 64 -3.75 6.60 6.99
CA GLN A 64 -4.03 7.30 5.74
C GLN A 64 -4.83 6.45 4.75
N ILE A 65 -4.47 5.16 4.59
CA ILE A 65 -5.27 4.22 3.78
C ILE A 65 -6.68 4.10 4.36
N ASN A 66 -6.78 3.92 5.68
CA ASN A 66 -8.04 3.69 6.36
C ASN A 66 -8.97 4.92 6.37
N SER A 67 -8.44 6.15 6.37
CA SER A 67 -9.23 7.38 6.31
C SER A 67 -9.71 7.72 4.90
N SER A 68 -9.00 7.23 3.89
CA SER A 68 -9.22 7.54 2.47
C SER A 68 -9.38 6.24 1.68
N LEU A 69 -10.25 5.36 2.16
CA LEU A 69 -10.30 3.96 1.71
C LEU A 69 -10.81 3.80 0.26
N VAL A 70 -11.71 4.67 -0.18
CA VAL A 70 -12.17 4.71 -1.58
C VAL A 70 -11.01 5.13 -2.49
N ASP A 71 -10.32 6.21 -2.12
CA ASP A 71 -9.21 6.81 -2.88
C ASP A 71 -7.98 5.88 -2.92
N SER A 72 -7.72 5.14 -1.84
CA SER A 72 -6.60 4.20 -1.73
C SER A 72 -6.90 2.80 -2.26
N ASN A 73 -8.11 2.53 -2.75
CA ASN A 73 -8.53 1.17 -3.12
C ASN A 73 -7.66 0.55 -4.23
N MET A 74 -7.14 1.37 -5.16
CA MET A 74 -6.18 0.91 -6.17
C MET A 74 -4.88 0.40 -5.56
N LEU A 75 -4.37 1.07 -4.52
CA LEU A 75 -3.21 0.64 -3.76
C LEU A 75 -3.51 -0.62 -2.94
N VAL A 76 -4.65 -0.70 -2.25
CA VAL A 76 -5.05 -1.91 -1.48
C VAL A 76 -5.14 -3.13 -2.39
N ARG A 77 -5.72 -2.96 -3.59
CA ARG A 77 -5.76 -4.00 -4.62
C ARG A 77 -4.36 -4.39 -5.09
N CYS A 78 -3.49 -3.41 -5.37
CA CYS A 78 -2.10 -3.65 -5.75
C CYS A 78 -1.37 -4.51 -4.70
N ILE A 79 -1.49 -4.16 -3.42
CA ILE A 79 -0.82 -4.88 -2.33
C ILE A 79 -1.36 -6.31 -2.23
N THR A 80 -2.68 -6.49 -2.25
CA THR A 80 -3.33 -7.79 -2.13
C THR A 80 -2.95 -8.73 -3.28
N LEU A 81 -2.98 -8.24 -4.52
CA LEU A 81 -2.57 -9.04 -5.68
C LEU A 81 -1.07 -9.34 -5.68
N SER A 82 -0.25 -8.39 -5.22
CA SER A 82 1.20 -8.61 -5.13
C SER A 82 1.54 -9.67 -4.10
N LEU A 83 0.86 -9.65 -2.95
CA LEU A 83 0.97 -10.70 -1.93
C LEU A 83 0.61 -12.07 -2.49
N ASP A 84 -0.58 -12.22 -3.09
CA ASP A 84 -1.05 -13.49 -3.69
C ASP A 84 -0.05 -14.03 -4.71
N ARG A 85 0.48 -13.16 -5.59
CA ARG A 85 1.51 -13.53 -6.54
C ARG A 85 2.79 -13.99 -5.85
N PHE A 86 3.28 -13.25 -4.86
CA PHE A 86 4.52 -13.61 -4.15
C PHE A 86 4.37 -14.93 -3.39
N GLU A 87 3.21 -15.19 -2.77
CA GLU A 87 2.93 -16.48 -2.11
C GLU A 87 2.95 -17.66 -3.09
N SER A 88 2.64 -17.45 -4.38
CA SER A 88 2.76 -18.47 -5.43
C SER A 88 4.18 -18.66 -5.99
N GLN A 89 5.16 -17.86 -5.56
CA GLN A 89 6.52 -17.82 -6.12
C GLN A 89 7.60 -18.09 -5.05
N THR A 90 7.30 -18.93 -4.06
CA THR A 90 8.17 -19.20 -2.89
C THR A 90 9.47 -19.95 -3.21
N GLU A 91 9.67 -20.39 -4.45
CA GLU A 91 10.94 -20.93 -4.93
C GLU A 91 12.02 -19.84 -5.12
N ASP A 92 11.63 -18.56 -5.28
CA ASP A 92 12.56 -17.43 -5.39
C ASP A 92 12.95 -16.92 -4.00
N VAL A 93 14.24 -17.02 -3.66
CA VAL A 93 14.79 -16.57 -2.37
C VAL A 93 14.47 -15.09 -2.09
N LYS A 94 14.45 -14.23 -3.12
CA LYS A 94 14.13 -12.80 -2.94
C LYS A 94 12.67 -12.58 -2.56
N VAL A 95 11.78 -13.46 -3.03
CA VAL A 95 10.36 -13.46 -2.69
C VAL A 95 10.16 -13.88 -1.24
N VAL A 96 10.83 -14.96 -0.83
CA VAL A 96 10.78 -15.44 0.56
C VAL A 96 11.27 -14.37 1.53
N GLU A 97 12.39 -13.72 1.23
CA GLU A 97 12.94 -12.62 2.02
C GLU A 97 11.97 -11.43 2.15
N VAL A 98 11.34 -11.00 1.06
CA VAL A 98 10.40 -9.86 1.15
C VAL A 98 9.12 -10.23 1.90
N LEU A 99 8.63 -11.47 1.77
CA LEU A 99 7.46 -11.94 2.52
C LEU A 99 7.71 -12.02 4.03
N SER A 100 8.93 -12.38 4.45
CA SER A 100 9.29 -12.48 5.86
C SER A 100 9.60 -11.12 6.51
N GLU A 101 10.17 -10.17 5.75
CA GLU A 101 10.65 -8.90 6.31
C GLU A 101 9.69 -7.72 6.11
N CYS A 102 8.85 -7.74 5.07
CA CYS A 102 8.01 -6.60 4.74
C CYS A 102 6.79 -6.50 5.66
N CYS A 103 6.77 -5.50 6.55
CA CYS A 103 5.70 -5.32 7.53
C CYS A 103 4.32 -5.17 6.90
N LEU A 104 4.23 -4.55 5.72
CA LEU A 104 2.98 -4.39 4.97
C LEU A 104 2.47 -5.73 4.43
N LEU A 105 3.35 -6.55 3.86
CA LEU A 105 2.96 -7.88 3.37
C LEU A 105 2.58 -8.79 4.53
N SER A 106 3.35 -8.80 5.63
CA SER A 106 3.01 -9.57 6.83
C SER A 106 1.68 -9.12 7.46
N TYR A 107 1.38 -7.81 7.41
CA TYR A 107 0.08 -7.29 7.84
C TYR A 107 -1.05 -7.79 6.93
N MET A 108 -0.86 -7.73 5.61
CA MET A 108 -1.88 -8.14 4.63
C MET A 108 -2.06 -9.65 4.50
N ALA A 109 -1.07 -10.45 4.89
CA ALA A 109 -1.18 -11.92 4.94
C ALA A 109 -2.30 -12.38 5.88
N LYS A 110 -2.50 -11.65 6.98
CA LYS A 110 -3.58 -11.90 7.95
C LYS A 110 -4.94 -11.68 7.28
N VAL A 111 -5.74 -12.75 7.20
CA VAL A 111 -7.05 -12.73 6.54
C VAL A 111 -7.98 -11.71 7.19
N GLU A 112 -7.89 -11.54 8.52
CA GLU A 112 -8.70 -10.61 9.29
C GLU A 112 -8.50 -9.17 8.83
N ASN A 113 -7.26 -8.78 8.50
CA ASN A 113 -6.96 -7.44 8.01
C ASN A 113 -7.54 -7.20 6.62
N ARG A 114 -7.44 -8.19 5.73
CA ARG A 114 -8.06 -8.11 4.39
C ARG A 114 -9.58 -8.02 4.47
N LEU A 115 -10.19 -8.82 5.34
CA LEU A 115 -11.64 -8.77 5.59
C LEU A 115 -12.07 -7.44 6.20
N ALA A 116 -11.28 -6.85 7.09
CA ALA A 116 -11.58 -5.53 7.65
C ALA A 116 -11.62 -4.44 6.56
N PHE A 117 -10.65 -4.43 5.64
CA PHE A 117 -10.69 -3.50 4.49
C PHE A 117 -11.92 -3.74 3.61
N LEU A 118 -12.19 -5.00 3.24
CA LEU A 118 -13.34 -5.35 2.40
C LEU A 118 -14.66 -4.94 3.05
N PHE A 119 -14.86 -5.28 4.32
CA PHE A 119 -16.07 -4.92 5.06
C PHE A 119 -16.28 -3.41 5.10
N ARG A 120 -15.22 -2.63 5.35
CA ARG A 120 -15.32 -1.17 5.35
C ARG A 120 -15.60 -0.60 3.96
N LEU A 121 -14.94 -1.10 2.92
CA LEU A 121 -15.19 -0.68 1.53
C LEU A 121 -16.65 -0.90 1.14
N VAL A 122 -17.18 -2.10 1.38
CA VAL A 122 -18.58 -2.46 1.07
C VAL A 122 -19.57 -1.55 1.80
N ASN A 123 -19.28 -1.16 3.04
CA ASN A 123 -20.14 -0.28 3.82
C ASN A 123 -20.03 1.21 3.45
N ILE A 124 -18.93 1.64 2.83
CA ILE A 124 -18.73 3.03 2.38
C ILE A 124 -19.39 3.25 1.01
N ILE A 125 -19.36 2.24 0.13
CA ILE A 125 -19.90 2.31 -1.22
C ILE A 125 -21.43 2.21 -1.14
N ASN A 126 -22.10 3.35 -1.24
CA ASN A 126 -23.53 3.43 -1.49
C ASN A 126 -23.77 4.22 -2.80
N VAL A 127 -24.98 4.15 -3.34
CA VAL A 127 -25.31 4.79 -4.64
C VAL A 127 -25.03 6.31 -4.62
N GLN A 128 -25.05 6.94 -3.45
CA GLN A 128 -24.80 8.38 -3.29
C GLN A 128 -23.30 8.72 -3.25
N THR A 129 -22.44 7.80 -2.79
CA THR A 129 -20.98 7.94 -2.83
C THR A 129 -20.35 7.54 -4.17
N LEU A 130 -21.07 6.87 -5.06
CA LEU A 130 -20.61 6.49 -6.41
C LEU A 130 -20.76 7.62 -7.45
N THR A 131 -21.54 8.66 -7.15
CA THR A 131 -21.90 9.74 -8.09
C THR A 131 -21.29 11.10 -7.75
N GLN A 132 -20.45 11.17 -6.72
CA GLN A 132 -19.60 12.33 -6.40
C GLN A 132 -18.16 12.07 -6.85
#